data_AF-A0AAD8BZE2-F1
#
_entry.id   AF-A0AAD8BZE2-F1
#
_cell.length_a   1.000
_cell.length_b   1.000
_cell.length_c   1.000
_cell.angle_alpha   90.00
_cell.angle_beta   90.00
_cell.angle_gamma   90.00
#
_symmetry.space_group_name_H-M   'P 1'
#
loop_
_entity.id
_entity.type
_entity.pdbx_description
1 polymer ?
#
loop_
_entity_poly.entity_id
_entity_poly.type
_entity_poly.pdbx_seq_one_letter_code
_entity_poly.pdbx_strand_id
1 'polypeptide(L)'
;MSDGEVLHYECINHYNPLECGHSSECIPIDPGDSLEVELSSKEIAALGPPESFQGWLTGRNVTKGLRGLFPGVPFVQFVKRDFNDSGYSGTPH
;
A
#
# COMPACT_ATOMS: atom_id res chain seq x y z
N MET A 1 -4.06 -12.49 17.07
CA MET A 1 -2.93 -11.61 16.71
C MET A 1 -2.93 -11.59 15.19
N SER A 2 -3.32 -10.47 14.58
CA SER A 2 -3.46 -10.39 13.13
C SER A 2 -2.06 -10.24 12.54
N ASP A 3 -1.57 -11.32 11.95
CA ASP A 3 -0.37 -11.36 11.10
C ASP A 3 -0.62 -10.42 9.91
N GLY A 4 -0.28 -9.15 10.08
CA GLY A 4 -0.51 -8.12 9.07
C GLY A 4 0.70 -8.05 8.16
N GLU A 5 0.59 -8.65 6.96
CA GLU A 5 1.56 -8.40 5.89
C GLU A 5 1.41 -6.96 5.41
N VAL A 6 2.49 -6.17 5.52
CA VAL A 6 2.53 -4.80 4.99
C VAL A 6 3.27 -4.83 3.66
N LEU A 7 2.60 -4.40 2.59
CA LEU A 7 3.23 -4.28 1.29
C LEU A 7 3.62 -2.83 1.05
N HIS A 8 4.89 -2.59 0.78
CA HIS A 8 5.41 -1.27 0.46
C HIS A 8 5.46 -1.08 -1.05
N TYR A 9 4.95 0.07 -1.47
CA TYR A 9 4.95 0.53 -2.84
C TYR A 9 5.58 1.92 -2.92
N GLU A 10 6.13 2.23 -4.07
CA GLU A 10 6.56 3.58 -4.44
C GLU A 10 5.60 4.10 -5.51
N CYS A 11 5.13 5.33 -5.34
CA CYS A 11 4.37 6.00 -6.38
C CYS A 11 5.29 6.39 -7.53
N ILE A 12 4.93 6.02 -8.75
CA ILE A 12 5.68 6.33 -9.98
C ILE A 12 4.90 7.21 -10.95
N ASN A 13 3.58 7.32 -10.81
CA ASN A 13 2.76 8.26 -11.57
C ASN A 13 1.85 9.08 -10.64
N HIS A 14 1.71 10.36 -10.97
CA HIS A 14 0.84 11.28 -10.23
C HIS A 14 -0.63 10.85 -10.32
N TYR A 15 -1.31 10.89 -9.19
CA TYR A 15 -2.76 10.75 -9.12
C TYR A 15 -3.33 11.73 -8.08
N ASN A 16 -4.35 12.47 -8.50
CA ASN A 16 -5.08 13.39 -7.65
C ASN A 16 -6.58 13.14 -7.78
N PRO A 17 -7.26 12.76 -6.68
CA PRO A 17 -8.68 12.46 -6.71
C PRO A 17 -9.54 13.66 -7.11
N LEU A 18 -9.11 14.88 -6.81
CA LEU A 18 -9.84 16.09 -7.18
C LEU A 18 -9.83 16.34 -8.69
N GLU A 19 -8.71 16.03 -9.35
CA GLU A 19 -8.58 16.20 -10.80
C GLU A 19 -9.35 15.12 -11.57
N CYS A 20 -9.48 13.93 -10.99
CA CYS A 20 -10.24 12.81 -11.57
C CYS A 20 -11.74 12.80 -11.18
N GLY A 21 -12.19 13.69 -10.30
CA GLY A 21 -13.57 13.70 -9.80
C GLY A 21 -13.93 12.49 -8.94
N HIS A 22 -12.94 11.89 -8.27
CA HIS A 22 -13.12 10.74 -7.38
C HIS A 22 -13.49 11.16 -5.95
N SER A 23 -13.97 10.20 -5.15
CA SER A 23 -14.48 10.46 -3.80
C SER A 23 -13.39 10.96 -2.84
N SER A 24 -13.82 11.57 -1.74
CA SER A 24 -12.96 12.01 -0.64
C SER A 24 -12.25 10.88 0.11
N GLU A 25 -12.59 9.63 -0.20
CA GLU A 25 -11.93 8.43 0.35
C GLU A 25 -10.62 8.12 -0.38
N CYS A 26 -10.45 8.68 -1.58
CA CYS A 26 -9.21 8.56 -2.33
C CYS A 26 -8.18 9.57 -1.81
N ILE A 27 -6.92 9.15 -1.79
CA ILE A 27 -5.79 10.01 -1.39
C ILE A 27 -4.96 10.42 -2.61
N PRO A 28 -4.42 11.65 -2.63
CA PRO A 28 -3.47 12.06 -3.65
C PRO A 28 -2.13 11.33 -3.44
N ILE A 29 -1.49 10.95 -4.53
CA ILE A 29 -0.16 10.35 -4.58
C ILE A 29 0.68 11.05 -5.65
N ASP A 30 1.95 11.31 -5.33
CA ASP A 30 2.92 11.95 -6.21
C ASP A 30 4.11 11.03 -6.46
N PRO A 31 4.76 11.09 -7.65
CA PRO A 31 5.94 10.29 -7.91
C PRO A 31 7.02 10.47 -6.83
N GLY A 32 7.51 9.35 -6.28
CA GLY A 32 8.43 9.31 -5.14
C GLY A 32 7.75 9.17 -3.76
N ASP A 33 6.42 9.21 -3.68
CA ASP A 33 5.72 8.93 -2.44
C ASP A 33 5.88 7.46 -2.02
N SER A 34 6.10 7.24 -0.72
CA SER A 34 6.11 5.91 -0.10
C SER A 34 4.70 5.52 0.35
N LEU A 35 4.23 4.37 -0.12
CA LEU A 35 2.89 3.85 0.11
C LEU A 35 2.96 2.51 0.85
N GLU A 36 2.06 2.31 1.80
CA GLU A 36 1.87 1.07 2.54
C GLU A 36 0.46 0.56 2.28
N VAL A 37 0.34 -0.65 1.73
CA VAL A 37 -0.95 -1.29 1.50
C VAL A 37 -1.29 -2.14 2.72
N GLU A 38 -2.48 -1.89 3.26
CA GLU A 38 -3.03 -2.58 4.43
C GLU A 38 -4.09 -3.58 3.96
N LEU A 39 -3.64 -4.67 3.33
CA LEU A 39 -4.52 -5.76 2.92
C LEU A 39 -4.32 -6.96 3.84
N SER A 40 -5.40 -7.69 4.10
CA SER A 40 -5.30 -8.97 4.80
C SER A 40 -4.58 -10.00 3.92
N SER A 41 -3.86 -10.97 4.49
CA SER A 41 -3.20 -12.04 3.72
C SER A 41 -4.14 -12.78 2.75
N LYS A 42 -5.43 -12.90 3.12
CA LYS A 42 -6.47 -13.47 2.25
C LYS A 42 -6.73 -12.62 1.00
N GLU A 43 -6.71 -11.30 1.14
CA GLU A 43 -6.93 -10.36 0.04
C GLU A 43 -5.71 -10.33 -0.88
N ILE A 44 -4.50 -10.32 -0.30
CA ILE A 44 -3.24 -10.43 -1.05
C ILE A 44 -3.24 -11.71 -1.91
N ALA A 45 -3.62 -12.85 -1.32
CA ALA A 45 -3.70 -14.12 -2.04
C ALA A 45 -4.76 -14.12 -3.16
N ALA A 46 -5.85 -13.36 -3.02
CA ALA A 46 -6.91 -13.27 -4.02
C ALA A 46 -6.56 -12.33 -5.19
N LEU A 47 -5.77 -11.29 -4.95
CA LEU A 47 -5.36 -10.31 -5.97
C LEU A 47 -4.20 -10.78 -6.85
N GLY A 48 -3.52 -11.86 -6.46
CA GLY A 48 -2.41 -12.45 -7.22
C GLY A 48 -1.04 -11.90 -6.82
N PRO A 49 -0.10 -11.69 -7.76
CA PRO A 49 1.22 -11.17 -7.43
C PRO A 49 1.16 -9.66 -7.11
N PRO A 50 1.79 -9.19 -5.99
CA PRO A 50 1.79 -7.78 -5.57
C PRO A 50 2.27 -6.80 -6.65
N GLU A 51 3.22 -7.24 -7.47
CA GLU A 51 3.80 -6.47 -8.57
C GLU A 51 2.79 -6.10 -9.66
N SER A 52 1.65 -6.80 -9.71
CA SER A 52 0.63 -6.65 -10.75
C SER A 52 -0.74 -6.29 -10.17
N PHE A 53 -0.81 -5.75 -8.96
CA PHE A 53 -2.08 -5.34 -8.37
C PHE A 53 -2.69 -4.17 -9.14
N GLN A 54 -3.80 -4.46 -9.84
CA GLN A 54 -4.58 -3.50 -10.61
C GLN A 54 -5.80 -3.02 -9.80
N GLY A 55 -6.33 -1.85 -10.15
CA GLY A 55 -7.52 -1.30 -9.51
C GLY A 55 -7.19 -0.43 -8.29
N TRP A 56 -8.09 -0.39 -7.31
CA TRP A 56 -7.96 0.44 -6.11
C TRP A 56 -7.39 -0.35 -4.95
N LEU A 57 -6.37 0.21 -4.31
CA LEU A 57 -5.72 -0.33 -3.13
C LEU A 57 -6.01 0.56 -1.93
N THR A 58 -6.33 -0.08 -0.81
CA THR A 58 -6.51 0.62 0.47
C THR A 58 -5.18 0.62 1.22
N GLY A 59 -4.78 1.78 1.70
CA GLY A 59 -3.58 1.88 2.50
C GLY A 59 -3.25 3.30 2.92
N ARG A 60 -1.96 3.55 3.12
CA ARG A 60 -1.43 4.80 3.65
C ARG A 60 -0.33 5.35 2.75
N ASN A 61 -0.41 6.64 2.45
CA ASN A 61 0.72 7.41 1.96
C ASN A 61 1.54 7.88 3.18
N VAL A 62 2.70 7.25 3.37
CA VAL A 62 3.60 7.50 4.49
C VAL A 62 4.22 8.88 4.38
N THR A 63 4.58 9.31 3.16
CA THR A 63 5.19 10.61 2.90
C THR A 63 4.25 11.76 3.28
N LYS A 64 2.97 11.64 2.93
CA LYS A 64 1.95 12.69 3.20
C LYS A 64 1.19 12.48 4.51
N GLY A 65 1.35 11.33 5.16
CA GLY A 65 0.58 10.96 6.36
C GLY A 65 -0.92 10.76 6.12
N LEU A 66 -1.33 10.48 4.89
CA LEU A 66 -2.74 10.30 4.50
C LEU A 66 -3.10 8.82 4.41
N ARG A 67 -4.35 8.48 4.70
CA ARG A 67 -4.87 7.11 4.61
C ARG A 67 -6.14 7.09 3.76
N GLY A 68 -6.25 6.13 2.86
CA GLY A 68 -7.39 5.98 1.98
C GLY A 68 -7.09 5.08 0.78
N LEU A 69 -7.88 5.29 -0.28
CA LEU A 69 -7.77 4.54 -1.53
C LEU A 69 -6.80 5.22 -2.50
N PHE A 70 -5.96 4.43 -3.16
CA PHE A 70 -5.09 4.90 -4.23
C PHE A 70 -5.01 3.86 -5.36
N PRO A 71 -4.72 4.27 -6.61
CA PRO A 71 -4.65 3.34 -7.72
C PRO A 71 -3.39 2.46 -7.65
N GLY A 72 -3.55 1.20 -8.03
CA GLY A 72 -2.47 0.24 -8.25
C GLY A 72 -1.70 0.49 -9.55
N VAL A 73 -1.15 -0.56 -10.15
CA VAL A 73 -0.43 -0.49 -11.44
C VAL A 73 -1.31 0.20 -12.50
N PRO A 74 -0.78 1.18 -13.28
CA PRO A 74 0.63 1.57 -13.39
C PRO A 74 1.08 2.73 -12.48
N PHE A 75 0.27 3.16 -11.51
CA PHE A 75 0.60 4.33 -10.69
C PHE A 75 1.63 4.07 -9.61
N VAL A 76 1.71 2.82 -9.17
CA VAL A 76 2.60 2.39 -8.09
C VAL A 76 3.43 1.22 -8.54
N GLN A 77 4.63 1.11 -7.97
CA GLN A 77 5.54 0.00 -8.16
C GLN A 77 5.76 -0.69 -6.81
N PHE A 78 5.67 -2.01 -6.80
CA PHE A 78 5.98 -2.80 -5.60
C PHE A 78 7.47 -2.66 -5.25
N VAL A 79 7.76 -2.36 -3.99
CA VAL A 79 9.14 -2.18 -3.48
C VAL A 79 9.54 -3.38 -2.65
N LYS A 80 8.76 -3.68 -1.61
CA LYS A 80 9.07 -4.78 -0.68
C LYS A 80 7.83 -5.24 0.08
N ARG A 81 7.90 -6.45 0.61
CA ARG A 81 6.95 -6.98 1.60
C ARG A 81 7.63 -7.00 2.95
N ASP A 82 6.96 -6.46 3.95
CA ASP A 82 7.39 -6.48 5.35
C ASP A 82 6.38 -7.30 6.15
N PHE A 83 6.89 -8.13 7.05
CA PHE A 83 6.06 -8.86 8.00
C PHE A 83 6.11 -8.08 9.29
N ASN A 84 4.97 -7.58 9.75
CA ASN A 84 4.91 -6.92 11.04
C ASN A 84 5.04 -7.96 12.17
N ASP A 85 6.24 -8.52 12.33
CA ASP A 85 6.61 -9.36 13.47
C ASP A 85 6.83 -8.46 14.68
N SER A 86 5.74 -7.93 15.21
CA SER A 86 5.74 -7.25 16.52
C SER A 86 5.86 -8.26 17.68
N GLY A 87 6.50 -9.42 17.47
CA GLY A 87 6.25 -10.62 18.27
C GLY A 87 7.44 -11.48 18.68
N TYR A 88 8.65 -11.34 18.12
CA TYR A 88 9.79 -12.16 18.54
C TYR A 88 11.06 -11.37 18.88
N SER A 89 11.11 -10.83 20.10
CA SER A 89 12.37 -10.57 20.80
C SER A 89 12.98 -11.90 21.24
N GLY A 90 13.69 -12.59 20.33
CA GLY A 90 14.50 -13.76 20.66
C GLY A 90 15.60 -13.36 21.65
N THR A 91 15.58 -13.92 22.85
CA THR A 91 16.67 -13.79 23.81
C THR A 91 17.93 -14.45 23.25
N PRO A 92 19.10 -13.77 23.18
CA PRO A 92 20.35 -14.45 22.89
C PRO A 92 20.74 -15.35 24.07
N HIS A 93 21.22 -16.54 23.70
CA HIS A 93 21.56 -17.66 24.57
C HIS A 93 22.86 -17.45 25.37
#